data_AF-X1VUD4-F1
#
_entry.id   AF-X1VUD4-F1
#
_cell.length_a   1.000
_cell.length_b   1.000
_cell.length_c   1.000
_cell.angle_alpha   90.00
_cell.angle_beta   90.00
_cell.angle_gamma   90.00
#
_symmetry.space_group_name_H-M   'P 1'
#
loop_
_entity.id
_entity.type
_entity.pdbx_description
1 polymer ?
#
loop_
_entity_poly.entity_id
_entity_poly.type
_entity_poly.pdbx_seq_one_letter_code
_entity_poly.pdbx_strand_id
1 'polypeptide(L)'
;ELFTGNNLILISALDKKVTFGRVINRWIIVYIANFIGSVLLAYIMFETGLWKGANNLTGIQALKIANVKVNLSFSAALFRGIGCNWLVCLAVWMAIASRNVIGKIFAIFFPIMAFVALGFEHCIANMYFIPMGLFLKGTQA
;
A
#
# COMPACT_ATOMS: atom_id res chain seq x y z
N GLU A 1 -7.81 -9.06 3.89
CA GLU A 1 -7.51 -8.05 4.93
C GLU A 1 -6.31 -7.19 4.54
N LEU A 2 -6.55 -5.89 4.36
CA LEU A 2 -5.50 -4.89 4.13
C LEU A 2 -5.46 -3.96 5.35
N PHE A 3 -4.29 -3.76 5.94
CA PHE A 3 -4.11 -2.96 7.16
C PHE A 3 -4.78 -1.59 7.06
N THR A 4 -4.58 -0.87 5.94
CA THR A 4 -5.08 0.49 5.74
C THR A 4 -6.61 0.56 5.65
N GLY A 5 -7.26 -0.46 5.06
CA GLY A 5 -8.72 -0.59 5.10
C GLY A 5 -9.26 -0.96 6.49
N ASN A 6 -8.49 -1.75 7.25
CA ASN A 6 -8.85 -2.16 8.61
C ASN A 6 -8.75 -1.05 9.66
N ASN A 7 -8.21 0.12 9.30
CA ASN A 7 -8.26 1.29 10.15
C ASN A 7 -9.70 1.73 10.47
N LEU A 8 -10.69 1.38 9.62
CA LEU A 8 -12.10 1.62 9.88
C LEU A 8 -12.67 0.81 11.06
N ILE A 9 -12.03 -0.30 11.47
CA ILE A 9 -12.44 -1.05 12.68
C ILE A 9 -12.34 -0.17 13.93
N LEU A 10 -11.49 0.87 13.94
CA LEU A 10 -11.41 1.83 15.03
C LEU A 10 -12.77 2.47 15.33
N ILE A 11 -13.60 2.72 14.31
CA ILE A 11 -14.96 3.26 14.49
C ILE A 11 -15.82 2.30 15.30
N SER A 12 -15.68 0.98 15.10
CA SER A 12 -16.40 -0.03 15.88
C SER A 12 -15.91 -0.12 17.33
N ALA A 13 -14.65 0.22 17.60
CA ALA A 13 -14.14 0.32 18.96
C ALA A 13 -14.63 1.60 19.67
N LEU A 14 -14.70 2.72 18.96
CA LEU A 14 -15.29 3.96 19.46
C LEU A 14 -16.79 3.81 19.77
N ASP A 15 -17.50 3.01 18.96
CA ASP A 15 -18.90 2.62 19.19
C ASP A 15 -19.06 1.50 20.26
N LYS A 16 -17.98 1.19 21.00
CA LYS A 16 -17.93 0.18 22.08
C LYS A 16 -18.36 -1.24 21.68
N LYS A 17 -18.41 -1.55 20.37
CA LYS A 17 -18.72 -2.90 19.85
C LYS A 17 -17.52 -3.83 19.92
N VAL A 18 -16.30 -3.28 19.96
CA VAL A 18 -15.04 -4.03 20.02
C VAL A 18 -14.09 -3.34 21.01
N THR A 19 -13.27 -4.10 21.73
CA THR A 19 -12.26 -3.52 22.63
C THR A 19 -11.06 -2.99 21.85
N PHE A 20 -10.44 -1.90 22.32
CA PHE A 20 -9.21 -1.35 21.72
C PHE A 20 -8.08 -2.39 21.63
N GLY A 21 -7.93 -3.25 22.64
CA GLY A 21 -6.94 -4.33 22.61
C GLY A 21 -7.13 -5.30 21.45
N ARG A 22 -8.39 -5.60 21.09
CA ARG A 22 -8.70 -6.46 19.93
C ARG A 22 -8.40 -5.76 18.61
N VAL A 23 -8.58 -4.44 18.52
CA VAL A 23 -8.19 -3.66 17.33
C VAL A 23 -6.68 -3.72 17.14
N ILE A 24 -5.90 -3.43 18.18
CA ILE A 24 -4.43 -3.42 18.13
C ILE A 24 -3.90 -4.80 17.74
N ASN A 25 -4.42 -5.88 18.35
CA ASN A 25 -4.00 -7.24 18.02
C ASN A 25 -4.25 -7.56 16.53
N ARG A 26 -5.43 -7.19 16.00
CA ARG A 26 -5.74 -7.38 14.58
C ARG A 26 -4.84 -6.56 13.67
N TRP A 27 -4.57 -5.31 14.03
CA TRP A 27 -3.65 -4.44 13.30
C TRP A 27 -2.25 -5.04 13.20
N ILE A 28 -1.69 -5.54 14.31
CA ILE A 28 -0.37 -6.18 14.31
C ILE A 28 -0.35 -7.41 13.38
N ILE A 29 -1.31 -8.33 13.53
CA ILE A 29 -1.37 -9.54 12.72
C ILE A 29 -1.48 -9.21 11.24
N VAL A 30 -2.40 -8.31 10.87
CA VAL A 30 -2.64 -7.95 9.46
C VAL A 30 -1.43 -7.21 8.88
N TYR A 31 -0.79 -6.32 9.64
CA TYR A 31 0.41 -5.61 9.20
C TYR A 31 1.56 -6.56 8.91
N ILE A 32 1.82 -7.53 9.79
CA ILE A 32 2.87 -8.55 9.61
C ILE A 32 2.55 -9.44 8.40
N ALA A 33 1.31 -9.93 8.29
CA ALA A 33 0.89 -10.76 7.16
C ALA A 33 1.00 -9.99 5.82
N ASN A 34 0.63 -8.72 5.80
CA ASN A 34 0.80 -7.84 4.64
C ASN A 34 2.28 -7.65 4.29
N PHE A 35 3.16 -7.45 5.29
CA PHE A 35 4.59 -7.34 5.06
C PHE A 35 5.18 -8.61 4.43
N ILE A 36 4.91 -9.78 5.01
CA ILE A 36 5.38 -11.07 4.48
C ILE A 36 4.89 -11.28 3.05
N GLY A 37 3.60 -11.05 2.79
CA GLY A 37 3.02 -11.18 1.45
C GLY A 37 3.63 -10.22 0.43
N SER A 38 3.84 -8.95 0.80
CA SER A 38 4.44 -7.96 -0.10
C SER A 38 5.90 -8.28 -0.45
N VAL A 39 6.69 -8.75 0.53
CA VAL A 39 8.09 -9.15 0.30
C VAL A 39 8.15 -10.42 -0.57
N LEU A 40 7.30 -11.42 -0.29
CA LEU A 40 7.21 -12.63 -1.11
C LEU A 40 6.83 -12.30 -2.56
N LEU A 41 5.86 -11.40 -2.74
CA LEU A 41 5.47 -10.96 -4.08
C LEU A 41 6.61 -10.19 -4.78
N ALA A 42 7.33 -9.31 -4.08
CA ALA A 42 8.51 -8.65 -4.64
C ALA A 42 9.58 -9.65 -5.09
N TYR A 43 9.80 -10.71 -4.30
CA TYR A 43 10.72 -11.78 -4.66
C TYR A 43 10.26 -12.56 -5.90
N ILE A 44 8.99 -12.99 -5.95
CA ILE A 44 8.41 -13.66 -7.12
C ILE A 44 8.57 -12.77 -8.38
N MET A 45 8.22 -11.48 -8.27
CA MET A 45 8.34 -10.53 -9.37
C MET A 45 9.79 -10.34 -9.83
N PHE A 46 10.75 -10.34 -8.91
CA PHE A 46 12.17 -10.31 -9.25
C PHE A 46 12.60 -11.55 -10.06
N GLU A 47 12.20 -12.75 -9.62
CA GLU A 47 12.51 -14.02 -10.28
C GLU A 47 11.85 -14.16 -11.67
N THR A 48 10.73 -13.48 -11.93
CA THR A 48 10.13 -13.48 -13.28
C THR A 48 11.02 -12.83 -14.34
N GLY A 49 12.00 -12.01 -13.95
CA GLY A 49 12.85 -11.26 -14.88
C GLY A 49 12.13 -10.13 -15.61
N LEU A 50 10.86 -9.83 -15.31
CA LEU A 50 10.10 -8.74 -15.96
C LEU A 50 10.73 -7.35 -15.76
N TRP A 51 11.55 -7.18 -14.72
CA TRP A 51 12.34 -5.97 -14.50
C TRP A 51 13.37 -5.70 -15.61
N LYS A 52 13.75 -6.73 -16.39
CA LYS A 52 14.62 -6.59 -17.57
C LYS A 52 13.90 -6.05 -18.81
N GLY A 53 12.57 -5.89 -18.72
CA GLY A 53 11.76 -5.32 -19.78
C GLY A 53 12.24 -3.94 -20.22
N ALA A 54 11.97 -3.63 -21.50
CA ALA A 54 12.37 -2.37 -22.13
C ALA A 54 13.86 -2.04 -21.94
N ASN A 55 14.75 -2.98 -22.20
CA ASN A 55 16.21 -2.83 -22.00
C ASN A 55 16.55 -2.36 -20.57
N ASN A 56 16.04 -3.07 -19.55
CA ASN A 56 16.23 -2.79 -18.12
C ASN A 56 15.62 -1.46 -17.61
N LEU A 57 14.92 -0.67 -18.45
CA LEU A 57 14.29 0.58 -18.03
C LEU A 57 13.23 0.36 -16.93
N THR A 58 12.53 -0.78 -16.94
CA THR A 58 11.56 -1.13 -15.91
C THR A 58 12.22 -1.28 -14.53
N GLY A 59 13.35 -1.99 -14.46
CA GLY A 59 14.14 -2.15 -13.23
C GLY A 59 14.72 -0.82 -12.73
N ILE A 60 15.24 0.01 -13.64
CA ILE A 60 15.74 1.35 -13.31
C ILE A 60 14.62 2.22 -12.71
N GLN A 61 13.42 2.18 -13.29
CA GLN A 61 12.28 2.94 -12.76
C GLN A 61 11.85 2.42 -11.38
N ALA A 62 11.83 1.10 -11.16
CA ALA A 62 11.52 0.52 -9.86
C ALA A 62 12.54 0.95 -8.78
N LEU A 63 13.84 0.94 -9.10
CA LEU A 63 14.91 1.45 -8.24
C LEU A 63 14.72 2.94 -7.91
N LYS A 64 14.39 3.75 -8.91
CA LYS A 64 14.15 5.20 -8.73
C LYS A 64 12.98 5.44 -7.78
N ILE A 65 11.87 4.71 -7.94
CA ILE A 65 10.70 4.81 -7.05
C ILE A 65 11.09 4.46 -5.61
N ALA A 66 11.80 3.35 -5.41
CA ALA A 66 12.25 2.93 -4.09
C ALA A 66 13.18 3.98 -3.45
N ASN A 67 14.13 4.51 -4.21
CA ASN A 67 15.09 5.53 -3.75
C ASN A 67 14.41 6.83 -3.33
N VAL A 68 13.43 7.33 -4.12
CA VAL A 68 12.67 8.52 -3.77
C VAL A 68 11.91 8.33 -2.45
N LYS A 69 11.30 7.16 -2.25
CA LYS A 69 10.50 6.87 -1.05
C LYS A 69 11.32 6.86 0.24
N VAL A 70 12.54 6.30 0.21
CA VAL A 70 13.40 6.22 1.40
C VAL A 70 14.11 7.52 1.74
N ASN A 71 14.11 8.51 0.83
CA ASN A 71 14.73 9.82 1.02
C ASN A 71 13.72 10.94 1.34
N LEU A 72 12.47 10.60 1.65
CA LEU A 72 11.48 11.59 2.09
C LEU A 72 11.84 12.11 3.50
N SER A 73 11.66 13.41 3.72
CA SER A 73 11.68 13.94 5.08
C SER A 73 10.52 13.37 5.89
N PHE A 74 10.70 13.23 7.21
CA PHE A 74 9.69 12.66 8.09
C PHE A 74 8.33 13.38 7.96
N SER A 75 8.33 14.71 7.95
CA SER A 75 7.12 15.52 7.79
C SER A 75 6.42 15.24 6.45
N ALA A 76 7.18 15.21 5.35
CA ALA A 76 6.61 14.89 4.04
C ALA A 76 6.01 13.48 4.00
N ALA A 77 6.71 12.48 4.55
CA ALA A 77 6.22 11.11 4.62
C ALA A 77 4.95 10.98 5.47
N LEU A 78 4.90 11.68 6.61
CA LEU A 78 3.75 11.67 7.52
C LEU A 78 2.50 12.24 6.83
N PHE A 79 2.57 13.44 6.28
CA PHE A 79 1.41 14.08 5.64
C PHE A 79 0.94 13.35 4.38
N ARG A 80 1.88 12.81 3.58
CA ARG A 80 1.54 11.95 2.44
C ARG A 80 0.86 10.66 2.89
N GLY A 81 1.25 10.09 4.03
CA GLY A 81 0.61 8.92 4.63
C GLY A 81 -0.82 9.20 5.10
N ILE A 82 -1.04 10.35 5.74
CA ILE A 82 -2.38 10.78 6.17
C ILE A 82 -3.31 10.91 4.96
N GLY A 83 -2.88 11.66 3.93
CA GLY A 83 -3.65 11.87 2.70
C GLY A 83 -3.94 10.56 1.97
N CYS A 84 -2.98 9.63 1.92
CA CYS A 84 -3.18 8.29 1.37
C CYS A 84 -4.33 7.57 2.08
N ASN A 85 -4.25 7.48 3.42
CA ASN A 85 -5.18 6.65 4.16
C ASN A 85 -6.60 7.26 4.22
N TRP A 86 -6.76 8.59 4.10
CA TRP A 86 -8.07 9.22 3.91
C TRP A 86 -8.76 8.72 2.63
N LEU A 87 -8.04 8.70 1.51
CA LEU A 87 -8.59 8.24 0.23
C LEU A 87 -8.85 6.72 0.22
N VAL A 88 -7.99 5.92 0.87
CA VAL A 88 -8.22 4.47 1.04
C VAL A 88 -9.48 4.20 1.86
N CYS A 89 -9.63 4.85 3.02
CA CYS A 89 -10.83 4.71 3.85
C CYS A 89 -12.09 5.15 3.11
N LEU A 90 -12.02 6.25 2.34
CA LEU A 90 -13.13 6.73 1.52
C LEU A 90 -13.53 5.69 0.44
N ALA A 91 -12.56 5.10 -0.26
CA ALA A 91 -12.81 4.03 -1.23
C ALA A 91 -13.51 2.83 -0.60
N VAL A 92 -13.02 2.36 0.55
CA VAL A 92 -13.61 1.22 1.27
C VAL A 92 -15.03 1.55 1.72
N TRP A 93 -15.25 2.75 2.26
CA TRP A 93 -16.58 3.21 2.68
C TRP A 93 -17.59 3.23 1.53
N MET A 94 -17.23 3.84 0.40
CA MET A 94 -18.09 3.90 -0.79
C MET A 94 -18.34 2.51 -1.38
N ALA A 95 -17.34 1.62 -1.38
CA ALA A 95 -17.49 0.25 -1.86
C ALA A 95 -18.42 -0.59 -0.98
N ILE A 96 -18.42 -0.37 0.34
CA ILE A 96 -19.37 -1.02 1.26
C ILE A 96 -20.80 -0.51 1.02
N ALA A 97 -20.97 0.79 0.74
CA ALA A 97 -22.28 1.40 0.49
C ALA A 97 -22.92 0.95 -0.84
N SER A 98 -22.12 0.54 -1.83
CA SER A 98 -22.61 0.14 -3.15
C SER A 98 -23.20 -1.28 -3.18
N ARG A 99 -24.33 -1.45 -3.90
CA ARG A 99 -25.05 -2.73 -4.04
C ARG A 99 -24.72 -3.52 -5.31
N ASN A 100 -24.01 -2.92 -6.26
CA ASN A 100 -23.64 -3.58 -7.52
C ASN A 100 -22.12 -3.59 -7.73
N VAL A 101 -21.64 -4.54 -8.52
CA VAL A 101 -20.19 -4.76 -8.72
C VAL A 101 -19.54 -3.54 -9.38
N ILE A 102 -20.20 -2.95 -10.39
CA ILE A 102 -19.67 -1.78 -11.10
C ILE A 102 -19.48 -0.60 -10.15
N GLY A 103 -20.46 -0.31 -9.30
CA GLY A 103 -20.34 0.77 -8.32
C GLY A 103 -19.18 0.54 -7.33
N LYS A 104 -18.94 -0.71 -6.91
CA LYS A 104 -17.77 -1.05 -6.07
C LYS A 104 -16.44 -0.83 -6.80
N ILE A 105 -16.35 -1.19 -8.08
CA ILE A 105 -15.15 -0.99 -8.90
C ILE A 105 -14.84 0.52 -8.99
N PHE A 106 -15.82 1.34 -9.35
CA PHE A 106 -15.63 2.79 -9.50
C PHE A 106 -15.35 3.49 -8.16
N ALA A 107 -16.00 3.04 -7.08
CA ALA A 107 -15.75 3.52 -5.72
C ALA A 107 -14.29 3.30 -5.27
N ILE A 108 -13.64 2.24 -5.75
CA ILE A 108 -12.24 1.94 -5.43
C ILE A 108 -11.29 2.61 -6.43
N PHE A 109 -11.61 2.57 -7.71
CA PHE A 109 -10.72 3.00 -8.79
C PHE A 109 -10.29 4.47 -8.66
N PHE A 110 -11.25 5.39 -8.52
CA PHE A 110 -10.93 6.82 -8.52
C PHE A 110 -10.13 7.28 -7.30
N PRO A 111 -10.48 6.90 -6.05
CA PRO A 111 -9.66 7.30 -4.90
C PRO A 111 -8.26 6.68 -4.91
N ILE A 112 -8.11 5.43 -5.39
CA ILE A 112 -6.79 4.82 -5.52
C ILE A 112 -5.96 5.55 -6.58
N MET A 113 -6.54 5.81 -7.76
CA MET A 113 -5.89 6.59 -8.80
C MET A 113 -5.44 7.95 -8.29
N ALA A 114 -6.30 8.66 -7.54
CA ALA A 114 -6.00 9.97 -7.00
C ALA A 114 -4.79 9.94 -6.05
N PHE A 115 -4.74 9.05 -5.06
CA PHE A 115 -3.62 9.05 -4.12
C PHE A 115 -2.30 8.63 -4.79
N VAL A 116 -2.36 7.72 -5.77
CA VAL A 116 -1.18 7.30 -6.53
C VAL A 116 -0.67 8.44 -7.41
N ALA A 117 -1.56 9.12 -8.15
CA ALA A 117 -1.21 10.24 -9.01
C ALA A 117 -0.66 11.45 -8.23
N LEU A 118 -1.20 11.71 -7.03
CA LEU A 118 -0.71 12.76 -6.12
C LEU A 118 0.62 12.42 -5.44
N GLY A 119 1.12 11.18 -5.58
CA GLY A 119 2.36 10.74 -4.93
C GLY A 119 2.23 10.60 -3.40
N PHE A 120 1.03 10.26 -2.92
CA PHE A 120 0.82 9.92 -1.51
C PHE A 120 1.43 8.56 -1.16
N GLU A 121 1.72 8.35 0.12
CA GLU A 121 2.53 7.23 0.59
C GLU A 121 1.66 6.17 1.28
N HIS A 122 1.60 4.97 0.68
CA HIS A 122 0.86 3.84 1.22
C HIS A 122 1.83 2.83 1.84
N CYS A 123 1.77 2.64 3.17
CA CYS A 123 2.72 1.79 3.89
C CYS A 123 2.82 0.37 3.31
N ILE A 124 1.70 -0.29 3.01
CA ILE A 124 1.71 -1.67 2.47
C ILE A 124 2.24 -1.75 1.03
N ALA A 125 2.00 -0.74 0.19
CA ALA A 125 2.56 -0.71 -1.16
C ALA A 125 4.08 -0.49 -1.10
N ASN A 126 4.55 0.30 -0.14
CA ASN A 126 5.97 0.52 0.10
C ASN A 126 6.68 -0.75 0.59
N MET A 127 5.97 -1.66 1.28
CA MET A 127 6.49 -3.00 1.61
C MET A 127 6.74 -3.88 0.38
N TYR A 128 6.24 -3.50 -0.81
CA TYR A 128 6.61 -4.12 -2.08
C TYR A 128 7.70 -3.31 -2.80
N PHE A 129 7.48 -2.00 -2.98
CA PHE A 129 8.39 -1.16 -3.77
C PHE A 129 9.81 -1.09 -3.20
N ILE A 130 9.94 -0.98 -1.86
CA ILE A 130 11.26 -0.86 -1.23
C ILE A 130 12.03 -2.20 -1.32
N PRO A 131 11.45 -3.37 -0.94
CA PRO A 131 12.11 -4.65 -1.16
C PRO A 131 12.44 -4.96 -2.61
N MET A 132 11.56 -4.63 -3.56
CA MET A 132 11.87 -4.77 -4.99
C MET A 132 13.10 -3.95 -5.38
N GLY A 133 13.20 -2.71 -4.89
CA GLY A 133 14.40 -1.87 -5.08
C GLY A 133 15.65 -2.47 -4.42
N LEU A 134 15.53 -3.15 -3.29
CA LEU A 134 16.64 -3.85 -2.64
C LEU A 134 17.10 -5.08 -3.44
N PHE A 135 16.18 -5.87 -3.99
CA PHE A 135 16.54 -7.03 -4.84
C PHE A 135 17.24 -6.59 -6.13
N LEU A 136 16.84 -5.46 -6.70
CA LEU A 136 17.48 -4.86 -7.88
C LEU A 136 18.80 -4.15 -7.55
N LYS A 137 19.09 -3.87 -6.27
CA LYS A 137 20.31 -3.17 -5.88
C LYS A 137 21.51 -4.10 -6.09
N GLY A 138 22.29 -3.85 -7.14
CA GLY A 138 23.51 -4.61 -7.46
C GLY A 138 23.34 -5.63 -8.60
N THR A 139 22.15 -5.77 -9.18
CA THR A 139 22.00 -6.44 -10.47
C THR A 139 22.59 -5.57 -11.56
N GLN A 140 23.49 -6.12 -12.38
CA GLN A 140 23.96 -5.45 -13.59
C GLN A 140 22.80 -5.37 -14.58
N ALA A 141 22.29 -4.16 -14.79
CA ALA A 141 21.49 -3.79 -15.95
C ALA A 141 22.42 -3.60 -17.15
#